data_AF-A0A957MC30-F1
#
_entry.id   AF-A0A957MC30-F1
#
_cell.length_a   1.000
_cell.length_b   1.000
_cell.length_c   1.000
_cell.angle_alpha   90.00
_cell.angle_beta   90.00
_cell.angle_gamma   90.00
#
_symmetry.space_group_name_H-M   'P 1'
#
loop_
_entity.id
_entity.type
_entity.pdbx_description
1 polymer ?
#
loop_
_entity_poly.entity_id
_entity_poly.type
_entity_poly.pdbx_seq_one_letter_code
_entity_poly.pdbx_strand_id
1 'polypeptide(L)'
;MAYLAITGKAHSRTSLALLLWPESANARTHLRGALLLLRRALGDDAPQWLADDRETVAFHGADAFVDVLDFRAALDQIRAHRHVEGQLCAACRQAAENAVARYRGDLLADFSLRDAPEFEAWL
;
A
#
# COMPACT_ATOMS: atom_id res chain seq x y z
N MET A 1 0.19 3.94 -6.31
CA MET A 1 0.76 4.25 -4.98
C MET A 1 0.43 3.19 -3.96
N ALA A 2 -0.84 2.72 -3.88
CA ALA A 2 -1.28 1.67 -2.95
C ALA A 2 -0.31 0.46 -2.85
N TYR A 3 0.08 -0.13 -3.99
CA TYR A 3 1.04 -1.24 -4.02
C TYR A 3 2.36 -0.94 -3.28
N LEU A 4 2.95 0.22 -3.54
CA LEU A 4 4.20 0.64 -2.89
C LEU A 4 4.01 0.88 -1.39
N ALA A 5 2.92 1.55 -1.01
CA ALA A 5 2.63 1.86 0.39
C ALA A 5 2.38 0.59 1.22
N ILE A 6 1.61 -0.36 0.69
CA ILE A 6 1.21 -1.58 1.40
C ILE A 6 2.37 -2.59 1.50
N THR A 7 3.19 -2.68 0.46
CA THR A 7 4.37 -3.57 0.47
C THR A 7 5.49 -3.01 1.33
N GLY A 8 5.57 -1.69 1.49
CA GLY A 8 6.57 -1.01 2.33
C GLY A 8 8.02 -1.26 1.88
N LYS A 9 8.21 -1.62 0.60
CA LYS A 9 9.51 -2.01 0.03
C LYS A 9 9.82 -1.19 -1.22
N ALA A 10 11.11 -1.06 -1.51
CA ALA A 10 11.56 -0.59 -2.81
C ALA A 10 11.33 -1.67 -3.88
N HIS A 11 10.79 -1.27 -5.02
CA HIS A 11 10.55 -2.14 -6.16
C HIS A 11 11.37 -1.70 -7.36
N SER A 12 11.88 -2.65 -8.13
CA SER A 12 12.54 -2.30 -9.39
C SER A 12 11.52 -1.70 -10.36
N ARG A 13 11.96 -0.71 -11.15
CA ARG A 13 11.15 -0.12 -12.21
C ARG A 13 10.75 -1.14 -13.26
N THR A 14 11.58 -2.17 -13.48
CA THR A 14 11.25 -3.29 -14.37
C THR A 14 10.06 -4.07 -13.83
N SER A 15 10.14 -4.54 -12.59
CA SER A 15 9.10 -5.35 -11.94
C SER A 15 7.80 -4.57 -11.81
N LEU A 16 7.88 -3.30 -11.40
CA LEU A 16 6.69 -2.46 -11.27
C LEU A 16 6.02 -2.16 -12.62
N ALA A 17 6.81 -2.02 -13.69
CA ALA A 17 6.28 -1.84 -15.03
C ALA A 17 5.58 -3.12 -15.54
N LEU A 18 6.19 -4.29 -15.32
CA LEU A 18 5.60 -5.58 -15.70
C LEU A 18 4.34 -5.90 -14.89
N LEU A 19 4.32 -5.57 -13.60
CA LEU A 19 3.14 -5.75 -12.75
C LEU A 19 1.93 -4.95 -13.25
N LEU A 20 2.17 -3.70 -13.68
CA LEU A 20 1.10 -2.76 -14.04
C LEU A 20 0.73 -2.75 -15.53
N TRP A 21 1.65 -3.19 -16.41
CA TRP A 21 1.45 -3.26 -17.87
C TRP A 21 2.16 -4.49 -18.46
N PRO A 22 1.80 -5.72 -18.08
CA PRO A 22 2.52 -6.94 -18.48
C PRO A 22 2.57 -7.13 -20.00
N GLU A 23 1.48 -6.82 -20.70
CA GLU A 23 1.36 -7.00 -22.16
C GLU A 23 1.93 -5.83 -22.99
N SER A 24 2.47 -4.79 -22.34
CA SER A 24 2.96 -3.60 -23.05
C SER A 24 4.44 -3.70 -23.38
N ALA A 25 4.78 -3.65 -24.67
CA ALA A 25 6.15 -3.45 -25.12
C ALA A 25 6.77 -2.13 -24.61
N ASN A 26 5.94 -1.18 -24.20
CA ASN A 26 6.32 0.15 -23.71
C ASN A 26 6.09 0.32 -22.20
N ALA A 27 6.01 -0.76 -21.41
CA ALA A 27 5.68 -0.73 -19.98
C ALA A 27 6.53 0.27 -19.16
N ARG A 28 7.85 0.36 -19.42
CA ARG A 28 8.72 1.32 -18.72
C ARG A 28 8.40 2.78 -19.05
N THR A 29 7.96 3.05 -20.28
CA THR A 29 7.53 4.38 -20.70
C THR A 29 6.22 4.76 -20.00
N HIS A 30 5.27 3.82 -19.91
CA HIS A 30 4.02 4.02 -19.15
C HIS A 30 4.33 4.28 -17.67
N LEU A 31 5.22 3.49 -17.06
CA LEU A 31 5.64 3.71 -15.68
C LEU A 31 6.24 5.10 -15.48
N ARG A 32 7.11 5.56 -16.39
CA ARG A 32 7.69 6.91 -16.31
C ARG A 32 6.61 7.99 -16.36
N GLY A 33 5.61 7.83 -17.24
CA GLY A 33 4.47 8.74 -17.33
C GLY A 33 3.62 8.75 -16.06
N ALA A 34 3.28 7.57 -15.54
CA ALA A 34 2.51 7.44 -14.31
C ALA A 34 3.23 8.06 -13.10
N LEU A 35 4.55 7.86 -12.97
CA LEU A 35 5.34 8.49 -11.92
C LEU A 35 5.42 10.01 -12.07
N LEU A 36 5.48 10.52 -13.31
CA LEU A 36 5.42 11.96 -13.54
C LEU A 36 4.06 12.54 -13.11
N LEU A 37 2.96 11.88 -13.46
CA LEU A 37 1.62 12.29 -13.02
C LEU A 37 1.49 12.24 -11.49
N LEU A 38 2.02 11.20 -10.88
CA LEU A 38 2.04 11.04 -9.42
C LEU A 38 2.82 12.18 -8.74
N ARG A 39 4.02 12.51 -9.22
CA ARG A 39 4.80 13.63 -8.67
C ARG A 39 4.07 14.97 -8.83
N ARG A 40 3.40 15.18 -9.97
CA ARG A 40 2.58 16.39 -10.17
C ARG A 40 1.40 16.48 -9.20
N ALA A 41 0.75 15.36 -8.91
CA ALA A 41 -0.35 15.31 -7.95
C ALA A 41 0.12 15.56 -6.52
N LEU A 42 1.34 15.13 -6.17
CA LEU A 42 1.96 15.37 -4.87
C LEU A 42 2.56 16.77 -4.73
N GLY A 43 2.87 17.46 -5.84
CA GLY A 43 3.44 18.80 -5.81
C GLY A 43 4.85 18.84 -5.19
N ASP A 44 5.14 19.91 -4.45
CA ASP A 44 6.45 20.13 -3.80
C ASP A 44 6.76 19.07 -2.73
N ASP A 45 5.72 18.38 -2.27
CA ASP A 45 5.79 17.27 -1.32
C ASP A 45 6.16 15.94 -1.98
N ALA A 46 6.30 15.85 -3.30
CA ALA A 46 6.67 14.60 -3.95
C ALA A 46 7.91 13.90 -3.36
N PRO A 47 9.02 14.61 -3.03
CA PRO A 47 10.21 13.98 -2.46
C PRO A 47 10.04 13.41 -1.05
N GLN A 48 9.06 13.90 -0.26
CA GLN A 48 8.79 13.33 1.06
C GLN A 48 8.03 12.00 0.95
N TRP A 49 7.19 11.84 -0.09
CA TRP A 49 6.30 10.67 -0.25
C TRP A 49 6.85 9.57 -1.15
N LEU A 50 7.71 9.93 -2.10
CA LEU A 50 8.19 9.06 -3.16
C LEU A 50 9.69 9.16 -3.29
N ALA A 51 10.39 8.07 -2.99
CA ALA A 51 11.79 7.91 -3.36
C ALA A 51 11.86 7.12 -4.65
N ASP A 52 12.42 7.71 -5.69
CA ASP A 52 12.68 6.99 -6.93
C ASP A 52 14.01 7.39 -7.53
N ASP A 53 14.69 6.39 -8.07
CA ASP A 53 15.92 6.57 -8.82
C ASP A 53 15.78 5.92 -10.21
N ARG A 54 16.91 5.69 -10.88
CA ARG A 54 16.93 5.08 -12.22
C ARG A 54 16.51 3.61 -12.22
N GLU A 55 16.62 2.92 -11.09
CA GLU A 55 16.41 1.48 -10.95
C GLU A 55 15.19 1.14 -10.10
N THR A 56 14.88 1.93 -9.07
CA THR A 56 13.87 1.60 -8.07
C THR A 56 12.86 2.71 -7.82
N VAL A 57 11.72 2.32 -7.27
CA VAL A 57 10.67 3.20 -6.76
C VAL A 57 10.24 2.65 -5.40
N ALA A 58 10.18 3.53 -4.40
CA ALA A 58 9.73 3.23 -3.06
C ALA A 58 8.76 4.31 -2.58
N PHE A 59 7.79 3.90 -1.77
CA PHE A 59 6.99 4.83 -1.00
C PHE A 59 7.76 5.19 0.28
N HIS A 60 8.08 6.46 0.45
CA HIS A 60 8.65 6.99 1.68
C HIS A 60 7.50 7.66 2.42
N GLY A 61 6.92 7.03 3.42
CA GLY A 61 5.73 7.59 4.07
C GLY A 61 5.69 7.18 5.52
N ALA A 62 6.77 7.46 6.26
CA ALA A 62 6.82 7.18 7.69
C ALA A 62 5.65 7.84 8.45
N ASP A 63 5.26 9.03 7.99
CA ASP A 63 4.14 9.80 8.55
C ASP A 63 2.86 9.69 7.69
N ALA A 64 2.85 8.83 6.68
CA ALA A 64 1.68 8.66 5.83
C ALA A 64 0.59 7.91 6.59
N PHE A 65 -0.62 8.43 6.54
CA PHE A 65 -1.79 7.68 6.96
C PHE A 65 -2.16 6.63 5.91
N VAL A 66 -1.98 5.35 6.25
CA VAL A 66 -2.38 4.22 5.42
C VAL A 66 -3.28 3.30 6.25
N ASP A 67 -4.58 3.35 5.98
CA ASP A 67 -5.61 2.64 6.77
C ASP A 67 -5.35 1.14 6.91
N VAL A 68 -4.90 0.47 5.87
CA VAL A 68 -4.60 -0.97 5.92
C VAL A 68 -3.40 -1.29 6.80
N LEU A 69 -2.40 -0.39 6.87
CA LEU A 69 -1.24 -0.59 7.75
C LEU A 69 -1.65 -0.42 9.20
N ASP A 70 -2.45 0.60 9.50
CA ASP A 70 -2.98 0.85 10.84
C ASP A 70 -3.93 -0.27 11.29
N PHE A 71 -4.76 -0.79 10.38
CA PHE A 71 -5.60 -1.96 10.61
C PHE A 71 -4.77 -3.19 10.97
N ARG A 72 -3.73 -3.49 10.18
CA ARG A 72 -2.83 -4.63 10.43
C ARG A 72 -2.08 -4.47 11.76
N ALA A 73 -1.59 -3.27 12.06
CA ALA A 73 -0.90 -2.98 13.32
C ALA A 73 -1.82 -3.22 14.53
N ALA A 74 -3.09 -2.81 14.46
CA ALA A 74 -4.06 -3.07 15.53
C ALA A 74 -4.33 -4.58 15.71
N LEU A 75 -4.43 -5.35 14.62
CA LEU A 75 -4.58 -6.80 14.70
C LEU A 75 -3.34 -7.49 15.30
N ASP A 76 -2.16 -7.05 14.92
CA ASP A 76 -0.91 -7.62 15.43
C ASP A 76 -0.71 -7.31 16.93
N GLN A 77 -1.14 -6.14 17.39
CA GLN A 77 -1.22 -5.83 18.82
C GLN A 77 -2.13 -6.82 19.57
N ILE A 78 -3.29 -7.14 19.01
CA ILE A 78 -4.22 -8.11 19.63
C ILE A 78 -3.59 -9.50 19.68
N ARG A 79 -2.96 -9.95 18.60
CA ARG A 79 -2.32 -11.27 18.50
C ARG A 79 -1.12 -11.42 19.43
N ALA A 80 -0.33 -10.35 19.59
CA ALA A 80 0.86 -10.36 20.44
C ALA A 80 0.54 -10.24 21.93
N HIS A 81 -0.66 -9.74 22.29
CA HIS A 81 -1.03 -9.54 23.67
C HIS A 81 -1.54 -10.84 24.30
N ARG A 82 -0.99 -11.21 25.47
CA ARG A 82 -1.50 -12.35 26.24
C ARG A 82 -2.67 -11.94 27.12
N HIS A 83 -3.79 -12.66 27.01
CA HIS A 83 -4.92 -12.53 27.93
C HIS A 83 -5.27 -13.89 28.54
N VAL A 84 -6.10 -13.84 29.56
CA VAL A 84 -6.78 -15.03 30.06
C VAL A 84 -7.69 -15.58 28.96
N GLU A 85 -7.60 -16.88 28.71
CA GLU A 85 -8.38 -17.57 27.69
C GLU A 85 -9.88 -17.30 27.88
N GLY A 86 -10.58 -16.95 26.80
CA GLY A 86 -12.01 -16.60 26.83
C GLY A 86 -12.34 -15.17 27.29
N GLN A 87 -11.37 -14.32 27.59
CA GLN A 87 -11.60 -12.92 27.95
C GLN A 87 -10.87 -11.94 27.04
N LEU A 88 -11.64 -11.02 26.43
CA LEU A 88 -11.08 -9.87 25.71
C LEU A 88 -10.79 -8.75 26.72
N CYS A 89 -9.51 -8.48 27.01
CA CYS A 89 -9.17 -7.38 27.92
C CYS A 89 -9.45 -6.02 27.28
N ALA A 90 -9.48 -4.95 28.09
CA ALA A 90 -9.76 -3.59 27.62
C ALA A 90 -8.81 -3.13 26.50
N ALA A 91 -7.52 -3.48 26.57
CA ALA A 91 -6.55 -3.12 25.54
C ALA A 91 -6.88 -3.75 24.18
N CYS A 92 -7.25 -5.02 24.14
CA CYS A 92 -7.59 -5.69 22.88
C CYS A 92 -8.98 -5.37 22.38
N ARG A 93 -9.90 -5.00 23.26
CA ARG A 93 -11.15 -4.35 22.86
C ARG A 93 -10.89 -3.04 22.13
N GLN A 94 -10.08 -2.16 22.72
CA GLN A 94 -9.76 -0.87 22.12
C GLN A 94 -9.02 -1.03 20.78
N ALA A 95 -8.06 -1.96 20.70
CA ALA A 95 -7.38 -2.25 19.45
C ALA A 95 -8.33 -2.79 18.38
N ALA A 96 -9.30 -3.64 18.75
CA ALA A 96 -10.29 -4.17 17.81
C ALA A 96 -11.24 -3.05 17.31
N GLU A 97 -11.69 -2.18 18.20
CA GLU A 97 -12.50 -1.00 17.84
C GLU A 97 -11.73 -0.07 16.89
N ASN A 98 -10.45 0.17 17.18
CA ASN A 98 -9.58 0.95 16.29
C ASN A 98 -9.45 0.30 14.92
N ALA A 99 -9.27 -1.03 14.85
CA ALA A 99 -9.21 -1.75 13.58
C ALA A 99 -10.52 -1.59 12.80
N VAL A 100 -11.68 -1.84 13.42
CA VAL A 100 -12.99 -1.70 12.77
C VAL A 100 -13.21 -0.27 12.25
N ALA A 101 -12.78 0.74 13.00
CA ALA A 101 -12.91 2.14 12.57
C ALA A 101 -12.09 2.48 11.31
N ARG A 102 -11.09 1.68 10.95
CA ARG A 102 -10.29 1.86 9.71
C ARG A 102 -10.81 1.08 8.52
N TYR A 103 -11.68 0.09 8.75
CA TYR A 103 -12.24 -0.73 7.70
C TYR A 103 -13.41 -0.01 7.01
N ARG A 104 -13.19 0.42 5.77
CA ARG A 104 -14.16 1.23 4.99
C ARG A 104 -14.76 0.48 3.80
N GLY A 105 -14.50 -0.82 3.70
CA GLY A 105 -14.85 -1.66 2.55
C GLY A 105 -13.66 -2.54 2.16
N ASP A 106 -13.81 -3.24 1.03
CA ASP A 106 -12.74 -4.06 0.47
C ASP A 106 -11.56 -3.20 -0.02
N LEU A 107 -10.37 -3.80 -0.07
CA LEU A 107 -9.14 -3.12 -0.46
C LEU A 107 -9.30 -2.55 -1.87
N LEU A 108 -9.11 -1.23 -2.01
CA LEU A 108 -9.36 -0.49 -3.24
C LEU A 108 -10.69 -0.88 -3.92
N ALA A 109 -11.77 -1.00 -3.15
CA ALA A 109 -13.10 -1.28 -3.70
C ALA A 109 -13.39 -0.41 -4.94
N ASP A 110 -14.00 -1.03 -5.96
CA ASP A 110 -14.30 -0.45 -7.28
C ASP A 110 -13.09 -0.06 -8.15
N PHE A 111 -11.85 -0.28 -7.68
CA PHE A 111 -10.65 -0.16 -8.50
C PHE A 111 -10.32 -1.50 -9.16
N SER A 112 -10.05 -1.47 -10.46
CA SER A 112 -9.47 -2.60 -11.20
C SER A 112 -8.55 -2.10 -12.29
N LEU A 113 -7.48 -2.85 -12.53
CA LEU A 113 -6.55 -2.70 -13.64
C LEU A 113 -6.77 -3.86 -14.60
N ARG A 114 -7.53 -3.56 -15.66
CA ARG A 114 -7.62 -4.47 -16.82
C ARG A 114 -6.23 -4.74 -17.38
N ASP A 115 -6.03 -5.97 -17.82
CA ASP A 115 -4.77 -6.44 -18.43
C ASP A 115 -3.56 -6.46 -17.48
N ALA A 116 -3.78 -6.46 -16.15
CA ALA A 116 -2.74 -6.59 -15.14
C ALA A 116 -3.07 -7.72 -14.13
N PRO A 117 -3.12 -9.00 -14.55
CA PRO A 117 -3.59 -10.11 -13.73
C PRO A 117 -2.80 -10.32 -12.43
N GLU A 118 -1.49 -10.06 -12.44
CA GLU A 118 -0.66 -10.16 -11.24
C GLU A 118 -0.97 -9.07 -10.21
N PHE A 119 -1.34 -7.87 -10.68
CA PHE A 119 -1.82 -6.80 -9.81
C PHE A 119 -3.20 -7.14 -9.25
N GLU A 120 -4.11 -7.63 -10.09
CA GLU A 120 -5.46 -8.05 -9.67
C GLU A 120 -5.42 -9.22 -8.67
N ALA A 121 -4.47 -10.15 -8.82
CA ALA A 121 -4.28 -11.24 -7.86
C ALA A 121 -3.65 -10.79 -6.53
N TRP A 122 -2.92 -9.67 -6.55
CA TRP A 122 -2.39 -9.04 -5.33
C TRP A 122 -3.47 -8.26 -4.57
N LEU A 123 -4.42 -7.67 -5.29
CA LEU A 123 -5.52 -6.88 -4.75
C LEU A 123 -6.48 -7.74 -3.93
#